data_AF-A0A2P4YK87-F1
#
_entry.id   AF-A0A2P4YK87-F1
#
_cell.length_a   1.000
_cell.length_b   1.000
_cell.length_c   1.000
_cell.angle_alpha   90.00
_cell.angle_beta   90.00
_cell.angle_gamma   90.00
#
_symmetry.space_group_name_H-M   'P 1'
#
loop_
_entity.id
_entity.type
_entity.pdbx_description
1 polymer ?
#
loop_
_entity_poly.entity_id
_entity_poly.type
_entity_poly.pdbx_seq_one_letter_code
_entity_poly.pdbx_strand_id
1 'polypeptide(L)'
;MYQRFLDAMAIVRETGAPNLFITMTCNPNWPEIKENLRPGEKASDRPDVVARVFMQKLKTLNKDLDEGLLGVVAARIHVVEYQKRGLPHAHILLIMRPEDKPVTAEDVDRLTSAELPDKETHPELYETVISNMLH
;
A
#
# COMPACT_ATOMS: atom_id res chain seq x y z
N MET A 1 4.17 -20.60 -4.87
CA MET A 1 5.11 -19.46 -4.72
C MET A 1 6.02 -19.33 -5.95
N TYR A 2 6.64 -20.42 -6.42
CA TYR A 2 7.54 -20.40 -7.58
C TYR A 2 6.92 -19.85 -8.88
N GLN A 3 5.70 -20.28 -9.26
CA GLN A 3 5.03 -19.77 -10.47
C GLN A 3 4.86 -18.25 -10.45
N ARG A 4 4.35 -17.69 -9.33
CA ARG A 4 4.15 -16.24 -9.19
C ARG A 4 5.46 -15.46 -9.30
N PHE A 5 6.56 -16.04 -8.82
CA PHE A 5 7.89 -15.47 -9.00
C PHE A 5 8.30 -15.48 -10.48
N LEU A 6 8.11 -16.60 -11.20
CA LEU A 6 8.40 -16.66 -12.63
C LEU A 6 7.55 -15.68 -13.44
N ASP A 7 6.26 -15.55 -13.12
CA ASP A 7 5.35 -14.59 -13.77
C ASP A 7 5.83 -13.15 -13.54
N ALA A 8 6.21 -12.81 -12.30
CA ALA A 8 6.77 -11.51 -11.96
C ALA A 8 8.08 -11.23 -12.73
N MET A 9 8.97 -12.21 -12.80
CA MET A 9 10.22 -12.09 -13.56
C MET A 9 9.99 -11.95 -15.06
N ALA A 10 8.98 -12.62 -15.62
CA ALA A 10 8.60 -12.47 -17.02
C ALA A 10 8.07 -11.05 -17.32
N ILE A 11 7.25 -10.50 -16.42
CA ILE A 11 6.79 -9.10 -16.53
C ILE A 11 7.99 -8.14 -16.47
N VAL A 12 8.86 -8.27 -15.46
CA VAL A 12 10.05 -7.42 -15.31
C VAL A 12 10.96 -7.49 -16.54
N ARG A 13 11.11 -8.67 -17.15
CA ARG A 13 11.88 -8.83 -18.39
C ARG A 13 11.30 -8.03 -19.55
N GLU A 14 9.98 -7.96 -19.66
CA GLU A 14 9.27 -7.28 -20.75
C GLU A 14 9.16 -5.77 -20.51
N THR A 15 8.80 -5.36 -19.29
CA THR A 15 8.46 -3.96 -18.97
C THR A 15 9.60 -3.19 -18.31
N GLY A 16 10.68 -3.86 -17.94
CA GLY A 16 11.81 -3.29 -17.22
C GLY A 16 11.70 -3.40 -15.69
N ALA A 17 12.73 -2.89 -15.00
CA ALA A 17 12.81 -2.94 -13.54
C ALA A 17 11.74 -2.05 -12.87
N PRO A 18 11.21 -2.45 -11.70
CA PRO A 18 10.34 -1.61 -10.88
C PRO A 18 10.96 -0.29 -10.47
N ASN A 19 10.13 0.74 -10.38
CA ASN A 19 10.51 2.10 -9.98
C ASN A 19 10.09 2.40 -8.54
N LEU A 20 8.90 1.93 -8.13
CA LEU A 20 8.37 2.15 -6.77
C LEU A 20 8.08 0.82 -6.09
N PHE A 21 8.37 0.79 -4.78
CA PHE A 21 8.08 -0.32 -3.88
C PHE A 21 7.17 0.18 -2.76
N ILE A 22 5.92 -0.27 -2.74
CA ILE A 22 4.91 0.17 -1.77
C ILE A 22 4.60 -1.00 -0.83
N THR A 23 4.58 -0.71 0.47
CA THR A 23 4.13 -1.67 1.48
C THR A 23 2.83 -1.17 2.11
N MET A 24 1.80 -2.01 2.09
CA MET A 24 0.54 -1.75 2.79
C MET A 24 0.41 -2.75 3.93
N THR A 25 0.39 -2.26 5.17
CA THR A 25 0.20 -3.10 6.35
C THR A 25 -1.20 -2.91 6.91
N CYS A 26 -1.86 -4.01 7.31
CA CYS A 26 -3.15 -3.90 7.97
C CYS A 26 -3.03 -3.16 9.31
N ASN A 27 -3.83 -2.10 9.51
CA ASN A 27 -3.95 -1.42 10.80
C ASN A 27 -5.15 -2.01 11.57
N PRO A 28 -4.95 -2.68 12.72
CA PRO A 28 -6.05 -3.23 13.51
C PRO A 28 -6.96 -2.14 14.11
N ASN A 29 -6.54 -0.87 14.07
CA ASN A 29 -7.33 0.25 14.55
C ASN A 29 -8.31 0.82 13.51
N TRP A 30 -8.33 0.30 12.28
CA TRP A 30 -9.30 0.74 11.28
C TRP A 30 -10.74 0.63 11.81
N PRO A 31 -11.57 1.68 11.66
CA PRO A 31 -12.95 1.69 12.16
C PRO A 31 -13.75 0.47 11.68
N GLU A 32 -13.59 0.08 10.42
CA GLU A 32 -14.30 -1.05 9.82
C GLU A 32 -13.98 -2.38 10.52
N ILE A 33 -12.78 -2.50 11.12
CA ILE A 33 -12.45 -3.65 11.96
C ILE A 33 -13.10 -3.47 13.32
N LYS A 34 -12.84 -2.36 14.02
CA LYS A 34 -13.30 -2.13 15.41
C LYS A 34 -14.82 -2.21 15.56
N GLU A 35 -15.58 -1.66 14.62
CA GLU A 35 -17.04 -1.66 14.62
C GLU A 35 -17.64 -3.06 14.42
N ASN A 36 -16.86 -4.01 13.88
CA ASN A 36 -17.27 -5.39 13.64
C ASN A 36 -16.73 -6.39 14.68
N LEU A 37 -16.07 -5.90 15.74
CA LEU A 37 -15.63 -6.70 16.89
C LEU A 37 -16.69 -6.70 18.00
N ARG A 38 -16.86 -7.85 18.66
CA ARG A 38 -17.68 -7.95 19.87
C ARG A 38 -16.94 -7.36 21.08
N PRO A 39 -17.64 -6.98 22.15
CA PRO A 39 -17.00 -6.52 23.37
C PRO A 39 -15.94 -7.52 23.87
N GLY A 40 -14.70 -7.06 24.01
CA GLY A 40 -13.56 -7.88 24.44
C GLY A 40 -12.82 -8.66 23.35
N GLU A 41 -13.34 -8.72 22.11
CA GLU A 41 -12.62 -9.30 20.98
C GLU A 41 -11.48 -8.38 20.53
N LYS A 42 -10.37 -8.99 20.13
CA LYS A 42 -9.26 -8.34 19.43
C LYS A 42 -9.36 -8.60 17.93
N ALA A 43 -8.72 -7.77 17.12
CA ALA A 43 -8.63 -7.98 15.67
C ALA A 43 -8.08 -9.38 15.31
N SER A 44 -7.12 -9.89 16.11
CA SER A 44 -6.58 -11.25 15.95
C SER A 44 -7.60 -12.36 16.13
N ASP A 45 -8.69 -12.10 16.88
CA ASP A 45 -9.73 -13.08 17.17
C ASP A 45 -10.76 -13.17 16.01
N ARG A 46 -10.77 -12.16 15.12
CA ARG A 46 -11.64 -12.07 13.94
C ARG A 46 -10.84 -11.93 12.65
N PRO A 47 -10.02 -12.94 12.29
CA PRO A 47 -9.19 -12.90 11.07
C PRO A 47 -10.02 -12.78 9.79
N ASP A 48 -11.29 -13.21 9.81
CA ASP A 48 -12.25 -13.03 8.72
C ASP A 48 -12.56 -11.55 8.44
N VAL A 49 -12.78 -10.75 9.48
CA VAL A 49 -13.03 -9.31 9.37
C VAL A 49 -11.78 -8.60 8.91
N VAL A 50 -10.64 -8.90 9.54
CA VAL A 50 -9.33 -8.33 9.18
C VAL A 50 -9.01 -8.57 7.71
N ALA A 51 -9.13 -9.81 7.23
CA ALA A 51 -8.84 -10.14 5.84
C ALA A 51 -9.79 -9.42 4.87
N ARG A 52 -11.08 -9.32 5.18
CA ARG A 52 -12.05 -8.61 4.32
C ARG A 52 -11.76 -7.13 4.23
N VAL A 53 -11.55 -6.45 5.36
CA VAL A 53 -11.26 -5.01 5.39
C VAL A 53 -9.94 -4.72 4.66
N PHE A 54 -8.90 -5.53 4.93
CA PHE A 54 -7.62 -5.39 4.25
C PHE A 54 -7.75 -5.53 2.73
N MET A 55 -8.42 -6.58 2.25
CA MET A 55 -8.59 -6.82 0.81
C MET A 55 -9.40 -5.70 0.13
N GLN A 56 -10.39 -5.13 0.81
CA GLN A 56 -11.14 -3.99 0.28
C GLN A 56 -10.25 -2.75 0.15
N LYS A 57 -9.49 -2.41 1.19
CA LYS A 57 -8.55 -1.27 1.15
C LYS A 57 -7.44 -1.47 0.13
N LEU A 58 -6.90 -2.68 0.00
CA LEU A 58 -5.91 -3.03 -1.02
C LEU A 58 -6.48 -2.89 -2.44
N LYS A 59 -7.75 -3.27 -2.63
CA LYS A 59 -8.44 -3.09 -3.92
C LYS A 59 -8.59 -1.60 -4.26
N THR A 60 -8.95 -0.77 -3.28
CA THR A 60 -9.03 0.69 -3.46
C THR A 60 -7.66 1.27 -3.81
N LEU A 61 -6.62 0.97 -3.02
CA LEU A 61 -5.26 1.44 -3.31
C LEU A 61 -4.81 1.03 -4.72
N ASN A 62 -5.00 -0.24 -5.09
CA ASN A 62 -4.63 -0.71 -6.43
C ASN A 62 -5.40 0.04 -7.53
N LYS A 63 -6.68 0.35 -7.31
CA LYS A 63 -7.47 1.14 -8.26
C LYS A 63 -6.88 2.54 -8.42
N ASP A 64 -6.58 3.22 -7.33
CA ASP A 64 -6.02 4.58 -7.37
C ASP A 64 -4.65 4.59 -8.09
N LEU A 65 -3.82 3.57 -7.85
CA LEU A 65 -2.55 3.38 -8.56
C LEU A 65 -2.76 3.12 -10.06
N ASP A 66 -3.72 2.28 -10.43
CA ASP A 66 -4.06 1.97 -11.83
C ASP A 66 -4.68 3.20 -12.55
N GLU A 67 -5.31 4.12 -11.80
CA GLU A 67 -5.84 5.41 -12.28
C GLU A 67 -4.79 6.54 -12.33
N GLY A 68 -3.54 6.25 -11.97
CA GLY A 68 -2.42 7.17 -12.14
C GLY A 68 -2.15 8.09 -10.95
N LEU A 69 -2.58 7.72 -9.73
CA LEU A 69 -2.32 8.49 -8.51
C LEU A 69 -0.84 8.89 -8.35
N LEU A 70 0.08 8.00 -8.73
CA LEU A 70 1.53 8.23 -8.65
C LEU A 70 2.19 8.39 -10.03
N GLY A 71 1.40 8.62 -11.09
CA GLY A 71 1.85 8.58 -12.48
C GLY A 71 1.42 7.31 -13.22
N VAL A 72 1.63 7.27 -14.54
CA VAL A 72 1.11 6.18 -15.37
C VAL A 72 1.91 4.88 -15.19
N VAL A 73 1.22 3.84 -14.72
CA VAL A 73 1.81 2.52 -14.48
C VAL A 73 1.77 1.67 -15.75
N ALA A 74 2.92 1.14 -16.18
CA ALA A 74 3.04 0.18 -17.28
C ALA A 74 2.72 -1.24 -16.83
N ALA A 75 3.16 -1.62 -15.62
CA ALA A 75 2.84 -2.89 -14.99
C ALA A 75 2.87 -2.79 -13.46
N ARG A 76 2.02 -3.58 -12.79
CA ARG A 76 1.96 -3.69 -11.34
C ARG A 76 2.02 -5.15 -10.93
N ILE A 77 2.87 -5.45 -9.97
CA ILE A 77 2.99 -6.79 -9.37
C ILE A 77 2.75 -6.62 -7.88
N HIS A 78 1.93 -7.47 -7.27
CA HIS A 78 1.81 -7.46 -5.81
C HIS A 78 1.63 -8.86 -5.24
N VAL A 79 2.07 -9.00 -4.00
CA VAL A 79 1.84 -10.19 -3.17
C VAL A 79 1.22 -9.76 -1.85
N VAL A 80 0.29 -10.57 -1.36
CA VAL A 80 -0.24 -10.47 0.00
C VAL A 80 0.37 -11.60 0.81
N GLU A 81 0.94 -11.24 1.95
CA GLU A 81 1.57 -12.13 2.88
C GLU A 81 0.92 -11.98 4.26
N TYR A 82 0.95 -13.05 5.04
CA TYR A 82 0.47 -13.04 6.42
C TYR A 82 1.67 -13.24 7.33
N GLN A 83 2.03 -12.21 8.09
CA GLN A 83 3.11 -12.35 9.07
C GLN A 83 2.69 -13.27 10.22
N LYS A 84 3.66 -13.78 10.98
CA LYS A 84 3.43 -14.66 12.16
C LYS A 84 2.50 -14.05 13.24
N ARG A 85 2.22 -12.74 13.18
CA ARG A 85 1.27 -12.03 14.07
C ARG A 85 -0.15 -11.88 13.50
N GLY A 86 -0.43 -12.51 12.35
CA GLY A 86 -1.77 -12.71 11.80
C GLY A 86 -2.32 -11.55 10.94
N LEU A 87 -1.69 -10.37 10.97
CA LEU A 87 -2.13 -9.25 10.14
C LEU A 87 -1.57 -9.39 8.72
N PRO A 88 -2.41 -9.20 7.69
CA PRO A 88 -1.96 -9.21 6.31
C PRO A 88 -1.13 -7.96 5.98
N HIS A 89 -0.15 -8.13 5.12
CA HIS A 89 0.59 -7.05 4.47
C HIS A 89 0.71 -7.32 2.99
N ALA A 90 0.77 -6.27 2.19
CA ALA A 90 1.01 -6.35 0.76
C ALA A 90 2.33 -5.67 0.40
N HIS A 91 3.09 -6.30 -0.48
CA HIS A 91 4.20 -5.67 -1.18
C HIS A 91 3.80 -5.46 -2.63
N ILE A 92 3.89 -4.23 -3.10
CA ILE A 92 3.45 -3.79 -4.43
C ILE A 92 4.64 -3.18 -5.16
N LEU A 93 4.96 -3.71 -6.33
CA LEU A 93 5.93 -3.19 -7.27
C LEU A 93 5.19 -2.44 -8.38
N LEU A 94 5.61 -1.21 -8.65
CA LEU A 94 5.15 -0.43 -9.79
C LEU A 94 6.29 -0.28 -10.79
N ILE A 95 5.99 -0.61 -12.04
CA ILE A 95 6.85 -0.36 -13.20
C ILE A 95 6.18 0.77 -13.97
N MET A 96 6.78 1.95 -13.96
CA MET A 96 6.19 3.18 -14.49
C MET A 96 6.52 3.35 -15.98
N ARG A 97 5.68 4.06 -16.73
CA ARG A 97 6.00 4.46 -18.10
C ARG A 97 7.22 5.39 -18.11
N PRO A 98 8.05 5.36 -19.17
CA PRO A 98 9.28 6.16 -19.23
C PRO A 98 9.08 7.65 -18.88
N GLU A 99 7.95 8.23 -19.28
CA GLU A 99 7.61 9.63 -19.08
C GLU A 99 7.27 9.98 -17.63
N ASP A 100 6.82 8.98 -16.85
CA ASP A 100 6.40 9.12 -15.45
C ASP A 100 7.46 8.58 -14.47
N LYS A 101 8.58 8.04 -14.96
CA LYS A 101 9.63 7.51 -14.08
C LYS A 101 10.27 8.67 -13.31
N PRO A 102 10.43 8.56 -11.97
CA PRO A 102 11.23 9.52 -11.24
C PRO A 102 12.70 9.35 -11.62
N VAL A 103 13.32 10.39 -12.18
CA VAL A 103 14.73 10.39 -12.61
C VAL A 103 15.55 11.39 -11.79
N THR A 104 14.93 12.48 -11.36
CA THR A 104 15.56 13.55 -10.59
C THR A 104 15.18 13.48 -9.11
N ALA A 105 15.93 14.19 -8.26
CA ALA A 105 15.59 14.33 -6.85
C ALA A 105 14.22 15.02 -6.67
N GLU A 106 13.91 16.02 -7.49
CA GLU A 106 12.62 16.72 -7.45
C GLU A 106 11.46 15.76 -7.76
N ASP A 107 11.62 14.83 -8.71
CA ASP A 107 10.58 13.83 -9.00
C ASP A 107 10.32 12.93 -7.79
N VAL A 108 11.37 12.55 -7.06
CA VAL A 108 11.25 11.75 -5.83
C VAL A 108 10.56 12.56 -4.74
N ASP A 109 10.96 13.81 -4.53
CA ASP A 109 10.38 14.70 -3.52
C ASP A 109 8.88 14.98 -3.77
N ARG A 110 8.43 14.89 -5.03
CA ARG A 110 7.01 14.99 -5.39
C ARG A 110 6.21 13.73 -5.06
N LEU A 111 6.85 12.57 -5.01
CA LEU A 111 6.20 11.28 -4.77
C LEU A 111 6.19 10.88 -3.30
N THR A 112 7.20 11.31 -2.54
CA THR A 112 7.34 10.94 -1.14
C THR A 112 7.88 12.10 -0.32
N SER A 113 7.45 12.20 0.94
CA SER A 113 7.98 13.15 1.91
C SER A 113 8.21 12.45 3.24
N ALA A 114 9.34 12.74 3.88
CA ALA A 114 9.66 12.30 5.23
C ALA A 114 9.24 13.33 6.30
N GLU A 115 8.55 14.40 5.89
CA GLU A 115 8.09 15.46 6.78
C GLU A 115 6.64 15.25 7.19
N LEU A 116 6.32 15.55 8.44
CA LEU A 116 4.94 15.59 8.89
C LEU A 116 4.26 16.85 8.32
N PRO A 117 3.00 16.75 7.85
CA PRO A 117 2.23 17.93 7.50
C PRO A 117 2.14 18.90 8.67
N ASP A 118 2.11 20.20 8.41
CA ASP A 118 2.01 21.18 9.50
C ASP A 118 0.66 21.05 10.21
N LYS A 119 0.70 20.99 11.55
CA LYS A 119 -0.47 20.67 12.37
C LYS A 119 -1.50 21.81 12.40
N GLU A 120 -1.06 23.06 12.25
CA GLU A 120 -1.96 24.22 12.31
C GLU A 120 -2.64 24.46 10.97
N THR A 121 -1.91 24.32 9.87
CA THR A 121 -2.39 24.58 8.50
C THR A 121 -3.03 23.36 7.85
N HIS A 122 -2.59 22.14 8.20
CA HIS A 122 -3.08 20.89 7.62
C HIS A 122 -3.40 19.84 8.71
N PRO A 123 -4.29 20.15 9.67
CA PRO A 123 -4.56 19.27 10.81
C PRO A 123 -5.05 17.88 10.39
N GLU A 124 -5.89 17.78 9.36
CA GLU A 124 -6.42 16.49 8.89
C GLU A 124 -5.34 15.59 8.29
N LEU A 125 -4.41 16.15 7.52
CA LEU A 125 -3.29 15.40 6.94
C LEU A 125 -2.33 14.96 8.05
N TYR A 126 -2.04 15.84 9.00
CA TYR A 126 -1.22 15.51 10.16
C TYR A 126 -1.81 14.34 10.95
N GLU A 127 -3.08 14.42 11.32
CA GLU A 127 -3.77 13.34 12.06
C GLU A 127 -3.81 12.04 11.23
N THR A 128 -4.00 12.14 9.92
CA THR A 128 -4.00 10.96 9.03
C THR A 128 -2.64 10.26 9.03
N VAL A 129 -1.55 11.01 8.87
CA VAL A 129 -0.18 10.48 8.86
C VAL A 129 0.16 9.82 10.20
N ILE A 130 -0.14 10.49 11.31
CA ILE A 130 0.14 9.98 12.67
C ILE A 130 -0.70 8.74 13.01
N SER A 131 -2.00 8.76 12.70
CA SER A 131 -2.91 7.65 13.05
C SER A 131 -2.71 6.40 12.20
N ASN A 132 -2.21 6.56 10.96
CA ASN A 132 -1.99 5.45 10.03
C ASN A 132 -0.52 5.07 9.86
N MET A 133 0.41 5.78 10.53
CA MET A 133 1.85 5.59 10.41
C MET A 133 2.31 5.58 8.94
N LEU A 134 1.81 6.55 8.17
CA LEU A 134 2.16 6.72 6.76
C LEU A 134 3.60 7.28 6.70
N HIS A 135 4.48 6.57 5.99
CA HIS A 135 5.90 6.89 5.84
C HIS A 135 6.43 6.39 4.49
#